data_AF-A0A645H1H4-F1
#
_entry.id   AF-A0A645H1H4-F1
#
_cell.length_a   1.000
_cell.length_b   1.000
_cell.length_c   1.000
_cell.angle_alpha   90.00
_cell.angle_beta   90.00
_cell.angle_gamma   90.00
#
_symmetry.space_group_name_H-M   'P 1'
#
loop_
_entity.id
_entity.type
_entity.pdbx_description
1 polymer ?
#
loop_
_entity_poly.entity_id
_entity_poly.type
_entity_poly.pdbx_seq_one_letter_code
_entity_poly.pdbx_strand_id
1 'polypeptide(L)'
;MAAIPLTGRGREVAVFLIGATNAMQNGVVNARLTIVYADGSETAVDLVHPDNFDDFLVPALQPANECFYFSAGCHGIVQRIPVVPERELRELRVEAVANEVIVGILGVVCVR
;
A
#
# COMPACT_ATOMS: atom_id res chain seq x y z
N MET A 1 11.46 -7.96 0.75
CA MET A 1 11.37 -6.57 0.28
C MET A 1 11.41 -6.55 -1.25
N ALA A 2 10.43 -5.91 -1.88
CA ALA A 2 10.36 -5.70 -3.33
C ALA A 2 10.42 -4.20 -3.66
N ALA A 3 10.89 -3.84 -4.86
CA ALA A 3 10.98 -2.46 -5.30
C ALA A 3 10.36 -2.29 -6.69
N ILE A 4 9.57 -1.23 -6.86
CA ILE A 4 8.92 -0.83 -8.11
C ILE A 4 9.48 0.55 -8.48
N PRO A 5 10.21 0.68 -9.60
CA PRO A 5 10.75 1.97 -10.03
C PRO A 5 9.63 3.00 -10.26
N LEU A 6 9.86 4.22 -9.81
CA LEU A 6 9.01 5.38 -10.04
C LEU A 6 9.84 6.47 -10.73
N THR A 7 9.17 7.36 -11.45
CA THR A 7 9.83 8.47 -12.15
C THR A 7 8.98 9.73 -12.08
N GLY A 8 9.63 10.88 -12.11
CA GLY A 8 8.96 12.18 -12.18
C GLY A 8 8.50 12.69 -10.83
N ARG A 9 7.48 13.55 -10.84
CA ARG A 9 6.94 14.26 -9.68
C ARG A 9 5.41 14.21 -9.69
N GLY A 10 4.80 14.33 -8.53
CA GLY A 10 3.36 14.38 -8.35
C GLY A 10 3.00 14.82 -6.94
N ARG A 11 1.70 14.91 -6.65
CA ARG A 11 1.19 15.22 -5.31
C ARG A 11 0.88 13.97 -4.49
N GLU A 12 0.72 12.84 -5.17
CA GLU A 12 0.34 11.57 -4.54
C GLU A 12 0.81 10.39 -5.39
N VAL A 13 1.08 9.26 -4.72
CA VAL A 13 1.22 7.95 -5.34
C VAL A 13 0.04 7.09 -4.88
N ALA A 14 -0.77 6.62 -5.82
CA ALA A 14 -1.85 5.67 -5.56
C ALA A 14 -1.37 4.26 -5.89
N VAL A 15 -1.47 3.37 -4.90
CA VAL A 15 -1.04 1.98 -4.97
C VAL A 15 -2.28 1.10 -4.90
N PHE A 16 -2.55 0.35 -5.97
CA PHE A 16 -3.61 -0.65 -5.97
C PHE A 16 -3.03 -2.00 -5.58
N LEU A 17 -3.52 -2.58 -4.49
CA LEU A 17 -2.95 -3.79 -3.90
C LEU A 17 -4.01 -4.78 -3.42
N ILE A 18 -3.55 -6.01 -3.21
CA ILE A 18 -4.25 -7.09 -2.50
C ILE A 18 -3.38 -7.56 -1.35
N GLY A 19 -4.01 -7.99 -0.27
CA GLY A 19 -3.36 -8.48 0.92
C GLY A 19 -3.99 -9.79 1.39
N ALA A 20 -3.17 -10.66 1.97
CA ALA A 20 -3.63 -11.79 2.75
C ALA A 20 -2.83 -11.82 4.06
N THR A 21 -3.52 -11.98 5.18
CA THR A 21 -2.94 -12.11 6.51
C THR A 21 -3.78 -13.04 7.37
N ASN A 22 -3.22 -13.53 8.47
CA ASN A 22 -3.96 -14.31 9.46
C ASN A 22 -4.61 -13.41 10.51
N ALA A 23 -5.69 -13.89 11.14
CA ALA A 23 -6.47 -13.17 12.15
C ALA A 23 -5.63 -12.70 13.37
N MET A 24 -4.53 -13.40 13.68
CA MET A 24 -3.62 -13.03 14.76
C MET A 24 -2.81 -11.75 14.47
N GLN A 25 -2.77 -11.30 13.21
CA GLN A 25 -2.06 -10.09 12.79
C GLN A 25 -2.98 -8.86 12.72
N ASN A 26 -3.98 -8.82 13.60
CA ASN A 26 -4.84 -7.66 13.82
C ASN A 26 -4.15 -6.64 14.73
N GLY A 27 -4.25 -5.35 14.40
CA GLY A 27 -3.68 -4.25 15.18
C GLY A 27 -2.16 -4.13 15.13
N VAL A 28 -1.49 -4.86 14.24
CA VAL A 28 -0.04 -4.81 14.02
C VAL A 28 0.27 -4.45 12.57
N VAL A 29 1.51 -4.01 12.30
CA VAL A 29 1.94 -3.67 10.92
C VAL A 29 2.06 -4.94 10.09
N ASN A 30 1.09 -5.16 9.19
CA ASN A 30 1.11 -6.27 8.24
C ASN A 30 2.14 -6.01 7.15
N ALA A 31 2.13 -4.80 6.59
CA ALA A 31 3.02 -4.41 5.50
C ALA A 31 3.40 -2.92 5.57
N ARG A 32 4.47 -2.55 4.90
CA ARG A 32 4.95 -1.17 4.80
C ARG A 32 5.19 -0.80 3.34
N LEU A 33 4.64 0.34 2.95
CA LEU A 33 4.86 0.98 1.66
C LEU A 33 5.73 2.21 1.87
N THR A 34 6.92 2.22 1.28
CA THR A 34 7.86 3.34 1.40
C THR A 34 8.11 3.98 0.04
N ILE A 35 7.79 5.26 -0.08
CA ILE A 35 8.20 6.10 -1.21
C ILE A 35 9.62 6.57 -0.94
N VAL A 36 10.52 6.30 -1.88
CA VAL A 36 11.88 6.85 -1.87
C VAL A 36 12.02 7.88 -2.97
N TYR A 37 12.55 9.04 -2.58
CA TYR A 37 12.84 10.14 -3.49
C TYR A 37 14.28 10.02 -4.03
N ALA A 38 14.57 10.73 -5.13
CA ALA A 38 15.86 10.74 -5.79
C ALA A 38 16.99 11.30 -4.88
N ASP A 39 16.64 12.20 -3.96
CA ASP A 39 17.55 12.76 -2.95
C ASP A 39 17.84 11.79 -1.78
N GLY A 40 17.24 10.60 -1.79
CA GLY A 40 17.38 9.59 -0.75
C GLY A 40 16.48 9.80 0.46
N SER A 41 15.68 10.87 0.51
CA SER A 41 14.64 11.01 1.52
C SER A 41 13.52 9.99 1.31
N GLU A 42 12.75 9.73 2.36
CA GLU A 42 11.70 8.71 2.36
C GLU A 42 10.42 9.17 3.05
N THR A 43 9.29 8.58 2.67
CA THR A 43 8.01 8.65 3.37
C THR A 43 7.37 7.28 3.33
N ALA A 44 6.86 6.82 4.47
CA ALA A 44 6.30 5.49 4.60
C ALA A 44 4.88 5.52 5.14
N VAL A 45 4.09 4.53 4.72
CA VAL A 45 2.76 4.23 5.26
C VAL A 45 2.75 2.78 5.71
N ASP A 46 2.35 2.57 6.96
CA ASP A 46 2.12 1.24 7.52
C ASP A 46 0.70 0.80 7.18
N LEU A 47 0.59 -0.46 6.75
CA LEU A 47 -0.66 -1.15 6.48
C LEU A 47 -0.96 -2.07 7.66
N VAL A 48 -2.03 -1.77 8.38
CA VAL A 48 -2.48 -2.38 9.63
C VAL A 48 -3.93 -2.81 9.44
N HIS A 49 -4.21 -4.09 9.68
CA HIS A 49 -5.57 -4.61 9.71
C HIS A 49 -6.24 -4.27 11.06
N PRO A 50 -7.51 -3.82 11.10
CA PRO A 50 -8.45 -3.65 9.98
C PRO A 50 -8.48 -2.23 9.38
N ASP A 51 -7.58 -1.34 9.83
CA ASP A 51 -7.65 0.09 9.52
C ASP A 51 -7.45 0.38 8.02
N ASN A 52 -6.40 -0.18 7.43
CA ASN A 52 -6.01 0.06 6.03
C ASN A 52 -5.36 -1.16 5.35
N PHE A 53 -5.52 -2.35 5.92
CA PHE A 53 -5.09 -3.63 5.34
C PHE A 53 -6.15 -4.72 5.56
N ASP A 54 -6.27 -5.66 4.62
CA ASP A 54 -7.30 -6.71 4.69
C ASP A 54 -6.76 -8.10 5.07
N ASP A 55 -7.61 -8.86 5.76
CA ASP A 55 -7.42 -10.28 6.08
C ASP A 55 -8.40 -11.21 5.33
N PHE A 56 -8.91 -10.77 4.17
CA PHE A 56 -9.73 -11.55 3.22
C PHE A 56 -11.24 -11.61 3.54
N LEU A 57 -11.67 -11.29 4.77
CA LEU A 57 -13.04 -11.60 5.20
C LEU A 57 -14.00 -10.41 5.23
N VAL A 58 -13.53 -9.16 5.36
CA VAL A 58 -14.45 -8.03 5.53
C VAL A 58 -13.95 -6.69 4.94
N PRO A 59 -13.88 -6.54 3.59
CA PRO A 59 -13.56 -5.26 2.95
C PRO A 59 -14.45 -4.10 3.42
N ALA A 60 -15.71 -4.39 3.74
CA ALA A 60 -16.68 -3.39 4.21
C ALA A 60 -16.31 -2.74 5.56
N LEU A 61 -15.31 -3.26 6.29
CA LEU A 61 -14.86 -2.71 7.57
C LEU A 61 -13.62 -1.82 7.45
N GLN A 62 -13.05 -1.61 6.26
CA GLN A 62 -11.85 -0.76 6.11
C GLN A 62 -12.24 0.72 5.95
N PRO A 63 -12.04 1.57 6.97
CA PRO A 63 -12.45 2.97 6.88
C PRO A 63 -11.49 3.84 6.05
N ALA A 64 -10.23 3.43 5.90
CA ALA A 64 -9.17 4.33 5.43
C ALA A 64 -8.80 4.17 3.94
N ASN A 65 -9.11 3.02 3.31
CA ASN A 65 -8.75 2.76 1.92
C ASN A 65 -9.99 2.53 1.05
N GLU A 66 -9.91 2.98 -0.22
CA GLU A 66 -10.92 2.68 -1.22
C GLU A 66 -10.88 1.18 -1.56
N CYS A 67 -12.04 0.52 -1.60
CA CYS A 67 -12.15 -0.90 -1.99
C CYS A 67 -12.68 -1.05 -3.42
N PHE A 68 -12.06 -1.94 -4.20
CA PHE A 68 -12.49 -2.32 -5.54
C PHE A 68 -12.80 -3.82 -5.59
N TYR A 69 -14.03 -4.20 -5.91
CA TYR A 69 -14.44 -5.61 -6.01
C TYR A 69 -14.21 -6.17 -7.41
N PHE A 70 -13.38 -7.21 -7.52
CA PHE A 70 -13.19 -7.95 -8.78
C PHE A 70 -14.33 -8.93 -9.04
N SER A 71 -14.84 -9.56 -7.98
CA SER A 71 -15.97 -10.50 -7.99
C SER A 71 -16.50 -10.70 -6.58
N ALA A 72 -17.48 -11.59 -6.39
CA ALA A 72 -17.97 -11.94 -5.07
C ALA A 72 -16.86 -12.57 -4.21
N GLY A 73 -16.51 -11.90 -3.09
CA GLY A 73 -15.45 -12.36 -2.18
C GLY A 73 -14.02 -12.11 -2.66
N CYS A 74 -13.82 -11.31 -3.71
CA CYS A 74 -12.49 -10.92 -4.18
C CYS A 74 -12.45 -9.42 -4.47
N HIS A 75 -11.56 -8.71 -3.79
CA HIS A 75 -11.37 -7.27 -3.91
C HIS A 75 -9.90 -6.90 -3.75
N GLY A 76 -9.56 -5.68 -4.13
CA GLY A 76 -8.31 -5.01 -3.80
C GLY A 76 -8.59 -3.67 -3.14
N ILE A 77 -7.55 -3.07 -2.58
CA ILE A 77 -7.61 -1.77 -1.92
C ILE A 77 -6.66 -0.79 -2.57
N VAL A 78 -7.02 0.49 -2.56
CA VAL A 78 -6.16 1.57 -3.06
C VAL A 78 -5.62 2.34 -1.86
N GLN A 79 -4.32 2.19 -1.60
CA GLN A 79 -3.61 3.05 -0.66
C GLN A 79 -3.10 4.29 -1.38
N ARG A 80 -3.57 5.46 -0.95
CA ARG A 80 -3.10 6.75 -1.43
C ARG A 80 -2.02 7.28 -0.50
N ILE A 81 -0.89 7.70 -1.05
CA ILE A 81 0.27 8.20 -0.29
C ILE A 81 0.58 9.61 -0.79
N PRO A 82 0.32 10.67 0.02
CA PRO A 82 0.77 12.01 -0.30
C PRO A 82 2.30 12.05 -0.45
N VAL A 83 2.79 12.76 -1.45
CA VAL A 83 4.23 12.94 -1.70
C VAL A 83 4.57 14.42 -1.85
N VAL A 84 5.84 14.76 -1.71
CA VAL A 84 6.30 16.15 -1.85
C VAL A 84 6.39 16.53 -3.34
N PRO A 85 5.58 17.49 -3.84
CA PRO A 85 5.49 17.81 -5.26
C PRO A 85 6.82 18.24 -5.91
N GLU A 86 7.70 18.85 -5.14
CA GLU A 86 9.00 19.35 -5.59
C GLU A 86 10.09 18.28 -5.56
N ARG A 87 9.81 17.07 -5.07
CA ARG A 87 10.80 15.99 -5.01
C ARG A 87 10.56 14.98 -6.11
N GLU A 88 11.65 14.60 -6.77
CA GLU A 88 11.63 13.55 -7.78
C GLU A 88 11.51 12.18 -7.12
N LEU A 89 10.55 11.38 -7.58
CA LEU A 89 10.32 10.01 -7.12
C LEU A 89 11.35 9.07 -7.72
N ARG A 90 11.76 8.05 -6.96
CA ARG A 90 12.72 7.03 -7.41
C ARG A 90 12.13 5.62 -7.40
N GLU A 91 11.50 5.23 -6.31
CA GLU A 91 10.92 3.88 -6.18
C GLU A 91 9.86 3.83 -5.09
N LEU A 92 8.92 2.90 -5.26
CA LEU A 92 8.07 2.37 -4.20
C LEU A 92 8.71 1.08 -3.69
N ARG A 93 8.98 1.01 -2.40
CA ARG A 93 9.41 -0.21 -1.70
C ARG A 93 8.22 -0.83 -0.98
N VAL A 94 8.15 -2.15 -1.06
CA VAL A 94 7.09 -2.94 -0.46
C VAL A 94 7.70 -4.00 0.44
N GLU A 95 7.25 -4.02 1.69
CA GLU A 95 7.70 -4.96 2.71
C GLU A 95 6.50 -5.60 3.40
N ALA A 96 6.45 -6.93 3.43
CA ALA A 96 5.60 -7.66 4.35
C ALA A 96 6.32 -7.73 5.70
N VAL A 97 5.78 -7.05 6.70
CA VAL A 97 6.43 -6.82 8.00
C VAL A 97 6.06 -7.90 9.01
N ALA A 98 4.77 -8.24 9.10
CA ALA A 98 4.32 -9.31 9.99
C ALA A 98 4.57 -10.69 9.36
N ASN A 99 4.63 -11.70 10.23
CA ASN A 99 4.71 -13.09 9.81
C ASN A 99 3.42 -13.49 9.07
N GLU A 100 3.58 -14.35 8.07
CA GLU A 100 2.45 -14.93 7.32
C GLU A 100 1.58 -13.89 6.59
N VAL A 101 2.22 -12.82 6.10
CA VAL A 101 1.58 -11.79 5.25
C VAL A 101 2.03 -11.94 3.80
N ILE A 102 1.08 -11.87 2.87
CA ILE A 102 1.33 -11.73 1.44
C ILE A 102 0.75 -10.39 0.99
N VAL A 103 1.55 -9.61 0.24
CA VAL A 103 1.11 -8.36 -0.39
C VAL A 103 1.37 -8.46 -1.89
N GLY A 104 0.32 -8.29 -2.68
CA GLY A 104 0.39 -8.20 -4.14
C GLY A 104 0.12 -6.78 -4.60
N ILE A 105 1.04 -6.20 -5.37
CA ILE A 105 0.80 -4.92 -6.03
C ILE A 105 0.22 -5.18 -7.42
N LEU A 106 -0.97 -4.62 -7.67
CA LEU A 106 -1.70 -4.77 -8.92
C LEU A 106 -1.54 -3.56 -9.84
N GLY A 107 -1.25 -2.39 -9.27
CA GLY A 107 -0.99 -1.18 -10.03
C GLY A 107 -0.40 -0.08 -9.18
N VAL A 108 0.36 0.82 -9.82
CA VAL A 108 0.91 2.02 -9.19
C VAL A 108 0.77 3.17 -10.17
N VAL A 109 0.25 4.30 -9.70
CA VAL A 109 0.15 5.52 -10.51
C VAL A 109 0.61 6.73 -9.70
N CYS A 110 1.43 7.56 -10.32
CA CYS A 110 1.76 8.89 -9.80
C CYS A 110 0.69 9.89 -10.26
N VAL A 111 0.03 10.52 -9.31
CA VAL A 111 -1.02 11.52 -9.56
C VAL A 111 -0.37 12.91 -9.51
N ARG A 112 -0.58 13.69 -10.57
CA ARG A 112 -0.08 15.06 -10.69
C ARG A 112 -1.07 16.08 -10.13
#